data_AF-A0A382ZC61-F1
#
_entry.id   AF-A0A382ZC61-F1
#
_cell.length_a   1.000
_cell.length_b   1.000
_cell.length_c   1.000
_cell.angle_alpha   90.00
_cell.angle_beta   90.00
_cell.angle_gamma   90.00
#
_symmetry.space_group_name_H-M   'P 1'
#
loop_
_entity.id
_entity.type
_entity.pdbx_description
1 polymer ?
#
loop_
_entity_poly.entity_id
_entity_poly.type
_entity_poly.pdbx_seq_one_letter_code
_entity_poly.pdbx_strand_id
1 'polypeptide(L)'
;MTKDRYFELMAQMGQEPDIDEMPADWEDIPPLAQSAVLTFNSLGDRVYPEIGYVGKDYTLIDKYIGIHGINPKDEEYFLDILQTLDAGAIKQSSDQIKREYDKIKRKSNR
;
A
#
# COMPACT_ATOMS: atom_id res chain seq x y z
N MET A 1 -11.13 9.78 -0.49
CA MET A 1 -11.83 10.90 0.19
C MET A 1 -11.55 10.73 1.67
N THR A 2 -11.22 11.77 2.43
CA THR A 2 -11.00 11.66 3.89
C THR A 2 -12.35 11.70 4.62
N LYS A 3 -12.41 11.18 5.86
CA LYS A 3 -13.62 11.28 6.71
C LYS A 3 -14.09 12.72 6.85
N ASP A 4 -13.18 13.66 7.08
CA ASP A 4 -13.50 15.09 7.18
C ASP A 4 -14.23 15.61 5.94
N ARG A 5 -13.72 15.28 4.75
CA ARG A 5 -14.33 15.71 3.49
C ARG A 5 -15.67 15.03 3.23
N TYR A 6 -15.87 13.81 3.74
CA TYR A 6 -17.17 13.14 3.68
C TYR A 6 -18.20 13.82 4.58
N PHE A 7 -17.84 14.16 5.82
CA PHE A 7 -18.72 14.88 6.73
C PHE A 7 -19.10 16.28 6.21
N GLU A 8 -18.14 17.02 5.62
CA GLU A 8 -18.41 18.31 4.99
C GLU A 8 -19.45 18.20 3.85
N LEU A 9 -19.36 17.15 3.02
CA LEU A 9 -20.31 16.92 1.93
C LEU A 9 -21.70 16.57 2.44
N MET A 10 -21.80 15.67 3.43
CA MET A 10 -23.09 15.28 4.01
C MET A 10 -23.79 16.46 4.69
N ALA A 11 -23.03 17.29 5.42
CA ALA A 11 -23.53 18.51 6.03
C ALA A 11 -24.06 19.53 4.99
N GLN A 12 -23.38 19.68 3.85
CA GLN A 12 -23.85 20.54 2.74
C GLN A 12 -25.14 20.01 2.10
N MET A 13 -25.29 18.70 2.00
CA MET A 13 -26.49 18.06 1.45
C MET A 13 -27.65 17.96 2.46
N GLY A 14 -27.40 18.27 3.73
CA GLY A 14 -28.39 18.15 4.81
C GLY A 14 -28.78 16.70 5.11
N GLN A 15 -27.87 15.76 4.84
CA GLN A 15 -28.08 14.32 5.05
C GLN A 15 -27.29 13.84 6.28
N GLU A 16 -27.83 12.84 6.99
CA GLU A 16 -27.06 12.18 8.04
C GLU A 16 -25.98 11.28 7.41
N PRO A 17 -24.74 11.28 7.93
CA PRO A 17 -23.67 10.45 7.39
C PRO A 17 -24.01 8.97 7.51
N ASP A 18 -23.97 8.24 6.40
CA ASP A 18 -24.01 6.79 6.40
C ASP A 18 -22.63 6.25 6.83
N ILE A 19 -22.62 5.34 7.80
CA ILE A 19 -21.42 4.68 8.33
C ILE A 19 -20.84 3.73 7.28
N ASP A 20 -21.68 3.09 6.47
CA ASP A 20 -21.25 2.11 5.47
C ASP A 20 -20.61 2.80 4.25
N GLU A 21 -20.99 4.04 3.96
CA GLU A 21 -20.37 4.87 2.91
C GLU A 21 -19.20 5.72 3.41
N MET A 22 -18.98 5.75 4.73
CA MET A 22 -17.89 6.53 5.32
C MET A 22 -16.54 5.93 4.90
N PRO A 23 -15.61 6.74 4.36
CA PRO A 23 -14.29 6.26 4.02
C PRO A 23 -13.53 5.81 5.27
N ALA A 24 -12.88 4.63 5.18
CA ALA A 24 -12.02 4.13 6.25
C ALA A 24 -10.80 5.04 6.46
N ASP A 25 -10.41 5.20 7.72
CA ASP A 25 -9.25 5.96 8.17
C ASP A 25 -8.16 5.04 8.73
N TRP A 26 -6.96 5.57 8.94
CA TRP A 26 -5.82 4.83 9.47
C TRP A 26 -6.12 4.13 10.80
N GLU A 27 -6.88 4.80 11.67
CA GLU A 27 -7.28 4.26 12.98
C GLU A 27 -8.25 3.09 12.89
N ASP A 28 -8.98 2.94 11.76
CA ASP A 28 -9.91 1.82 11.55
C ASP A 28 -9.17 0.54 11.08
N ILE A 29 -7.90 0.66 10.68
CA ILE A 29 -7.11 -0.47 10.21
C ILE A 29 -6.68 -1.33 11.41
N PRO A 30 -6.78 -2.68 11.34
CA PRO A 30 -6.30 -3.54 12.42
C PRO A 30 -4.83 -3.27 12.79
N PRO A 31 -4.44 -3.29 14.08
CA PRO A 31 -3.07 -2.97 14.51
C PRO A 31 -1.98 -3.82 13.83
N LEU A 32 -2.29 -5.07 13.50
CA LEU A 32 -1.39 -5.95 12.75
C LEU A 32 -1.13 -5.42 11.32
N ALA A 33 -2.19 -5.01 10.63
CA ALA A 33 -2.09 -4.43 9.29
C ALA A 33 -1.40 -3.07 9.30
N GLN A 34 -1.64 -2.24 10.32
CA GLN A 34 -0.88 -1.01 10.53
C GLN A 34 0.62 -1.29 10.68
N SER A 35 0.98 -2.27 11.51
CA SER A 35 2.37 -2.69 11.71
C SER A 35 3.00 -3.21 10.43
N ALA A 36 2.25 -3.97 9.62
CA ALA A 36 2.70 -4.46 8.32
C ALA A 36 2.94 -3.30 7.34
N VAL A 37 2.04 -2.32 7.24
CA VAL A 37 2.24 -1.14 6.39
C VAL A 37 3.46 -0.32 6.83
N LEU A 38 3.65 -0.10 8.13
CA LEU A 38 4.83 0.59 8.67
C LEU A 38 6.12 -0.18 8.36
N THR A 39 6.09 -1.50 8.52
CA THR A 39 7.22 -2.38 8.18
C THR A 39 7.51 -2.32 6.69
N PHE A 40 6.51 -2.46 5.83
CA PHE A 40 6.65 -2.38 4.37
C PHE A 40 7.33 -1.09 3.93
N ASN A 41 6.91 0.05 4.50
CA ASN A 41 7.52 1.35 4.21
C ASN A 41 8.95 1.50 4.72
N SER A 42 9.35 0.71 5.72
CA SER A 42 10.68 0.74 6.33
C SER A 42 11.65 -0.28 5.75
N LEU A 43 11.15 -1.34 5.11
CA LEU A 43 11.98 -2.31 4.39
C LEU A 43 12.60 -1.68 3.14
N GLY A 44 13.83 -2.09 2.84
CA GLY A 44 14.54 -1.62 1.66
C GLY A 44 13.87 -2.07 0.36
N ASP A 45 13.91 -1.21 -0.66
CA ASP A 45 13.38 -1.53 -1.98
C ASP A 45 14.40 -2.26 -2.84
N ARG A 46 13.95 -3.28 -3.56
CA ARG A 46 14.71 -3.91 -4.63
C ARG A 46 14.28 -3.34 -5.97
N VAL A 47 15.21 -2.68 -6.64
CA VAL A 47 15.00 -2.02 -7.92
C VAL A 47 16.06 -2.46 -8.91
N TYR A 48 15.65 -2.83 -10.13
CA TYR A 48 16.55 -3.19 -11.22
C TYR A 48 16.39 -2.25 -12.42
N PRO A 49 17.48 -1.98 -13.18
CA PRO A 49 17.39 -1.26 -14.43
C PRO A 49 16.38 -1.91 -15.39
N GLU A 50 15.61 -1.09 -16.12
CA GLU A 50 14.59 -1.49 -17.11
C GLU A 50 13.37 -2.29 -16.60
N ILE A 51 13.46 -2.91 -15.42
CA ILE A 51 12.38 -3.67 -14.78
C ILE A 51 11.67 -2.82 -13.71
N GLY A 52 12.40 -1.94 -13.03
CA GLY A 52 11.87 -1.10 -11.95
C GLY A 52 11.82 -1.81 -10.61
N TYR A 53 10.83 -1.45 -9.79
CA TYR A 53 10.60 -2.06 -8.48
C TYR A 53 10.15 -3.51 -8.61
N VAL A 54 10.81 -4.43 -7.90
CA VAL A 54 10.53 -5.87 -7.96
C VAL A 54 10.22 -6.52 -6.61
N GLY A 55 10.29 -5.76 -5.52
CA GLY A 55 9.99 -6.29 -4.20
C GLY A 55 10.66 -5.56 -3.06
N LYS A 56 10.34 -5.95 -1.83
CA LYS A 56 11.06 -5.57 -0.61
C LYS A 56 12.23 -6.50 -0.30
N ASP A 57 13.24 -5.96 0.38
CA ASP A 57 14.30 -6.74 1.00
C ASP A 57 13.88 -7.19 2.41
N TYR A 58 13.53 -8.46 2.54
CA TYR A 58 13.09 -9.08 3.79
C TYR A 58 14.24 -9.49 4.73
N THR A 59 15.50 -9.16 4.42
CA THR A 59 16.66 -9.54 5.25
C THR A 59 16.52 -9.09 6.72
N LEU A 60 15.80 -7.99 6.98
CA LEU A 60 15.58 -7.45 8.33
C LEU A 60 14.20 -7.76 8.92
N ILE A 61 13.45 -8.69 8.32
CA ILE A 61 12.05 -8.93 8.71
C ILE A 61 11.89 -9.34 10.18
N ASP A 62 12.74 -10.25 10.67
CA ASP A 62 12.70 -10.72 12.07
C ASP A 62 12.93 -9.57 13.06
N LYS A 63 13.73 -8.57 12.68
CA LYS A 63 13.95 -7.38 13.50
C LYS A 63 12.69 -6.54 13.60
N TYR A 64 11.95 -6.38 12.52
CA TYR A 64 10.68 -5.64 12.51
C TYR A 64 9.56 -6.38 13.23
N ILE A 65 9.49 -7.72 13.10
CA ILE A 65 8.59 -8.58 13.89
C ILE A 65 8.82 -8.33 15.39
N GLY A 66 10.09 -8.32 15.82
CA GLY A 66 10.46 -8.02 17.21
C GLY A 66 10.13 -6.58 17.65
N ILE A 67 10.39 -5.57 16.80
CA ILE A 67 10.10 -4.16 17.10
C ILE A 67 8.59 -3.93 17.29
N HIS A 68 7.77 -4.52 16.44
CA HIS A 68 6.30 -4.38 16.52
C HIS A 68 5.65 -5.31 17.54
N GLY A 69 6.41 -6.21 18.16
CA GLY A 69 5.89 -7.15 19.15
C GLY A 69 4.84 -8.10 18.57
N ILE A 70 5.01 -8.51 17.31
CA ILE A 70 4.08 -9.40 16.62
C ILE A 70 4.06 -10.75 17.35
N ASN A 71 2.86 -11.28 17.62
CA ASN A 71 2.72 -12.57 18.25
C ASN A 71 3.13 -13.67 17.24
N PRO A 72 3.91 -14.70 17.64
CA PRO A 72 4.30 -15.80 16.75
C PRO A 72 3.13 -16.44 15.99
N LYS A 73 1.93 -16.49 16.58
CA LYS A 73 0.73 -17.05 15.92
C LYS A 73 0.19 -16.18 14.78
N ASP A 74 0.55 -14.89 14.76
CA ASP A 74 0.06 -13.88 13.81
C ASP A 74 1.14 -13.52 12.77
N GLU A 75 2.35 -14.08 12.88
CA GLU A 75 3.47 -13.81 11.96
C GLU A 75 3.15 -14.20 10.51
N GLU A 76 2.50 -15.35 10.31
CA GLU A 76 2.08 -15.80 8.97
C GLU A 76 1.16 -14.77 8.31
N TYR A 77 0.14 -14.32 9.04
CA TYR A 77 -0.80 -13.34 8.52
C TYR A 77 -0.15 -11.95 8.31
N PHE A 78 0.80 -11.57 9.17
CA PHE A 78 1.61 -10.37 8.99
C PHE A 78 2.43 -10.42 7.70
N LEU A 79 3.08 -11.56 7.41
CA LEU A 79 3.84 -11.76 6.18
C LEU A 79 2.94 -11.74 4.95
N ASP A 80 1.74 -12.33 5.02
CA ASP A 80 0.77 -12.31 3.92
C ASP A 80 0.32 -10.88 3.57
N ILE A 81 0.12 -10.03 4.58
CA ILE A 81 -0.20 -8.61 4.37
C ILE A 81 0.96 -7.92 3.64
N LEU A 82 2.21 -8.16 4.08
CA LEU A 82 3.40 -7.60 3.42
C LEU A 82 3.50 -8.04 1.95
N GLN A 83 3.29 -9.33 1.68
CA GLN A 83 3.32 -9.87 0.31
C GLN A 83 2.22 -9.25 -0.56
N THR A 84 1.04 -9.01 0.01
CA THR A 84 -0.07 -8.36 -0.71
C THR A 84 0.28 -6.92 -1.09
N LEU A 85 0.85 -6.16 -0.15
CA LEU A 85 1.34 -4.80 -0.40
C LEU A 85 2.42 -4.79 -1.49
N ASP A 86 3.35 -5.74 -1.41
CA ASP A 86 4.47 -5.85 -2.34
C ASP A 86 4.00 -6.18 -3.77
N ALA A 87 3.10 -7.16 -3.91
CA ALA A 87 2.49 -7.51 -5.19
C ALA A 87 1.77 -6.32 -5.85
N GLY A 88 1.06 -5.52 -5.04
CA GLY A 88 0.42 -4.28 -5.49
C GLY A 88 1.43 -3.27 -6.04
N ALA A 89 2.52 -3.03 -5.30
CA ALA A 89 3.58 -2.10 -5.67
C ALA A 89 4.34 -2.55 -6.95
N ILE A 90 4.65 -3.84 -7.07
CA ILE A 90 5.27 -4.43 -8.27
C ILE A 90 4.39 -4.21 -9.49
N LYS A 91 3.08 -4.48 -9.37
CA LYS A 91 2.13 -4.29 -10.47
C LYS A 91 2.06 -2.83 -10.89
N GLN A 92 1.98 -1.90 -9.94
CA GLN A 92 1.95 -0.47 -10.22
C GLN A 92 3.22 0.00 -10.95
N SER A 93 4.41 -0.43 -10.49
CA SER A 93 5.69 -0.12 -11.14
C SER A 93 5.74 -0.65 -12.57
N SER A 94 5.34 -1.91 -12.77
CA SER A 94 5.30 -2.56 -14.08
C SER A 94 4.37 -1.84 -15.06
N ASP A 95 3.17 -1.48 -14.60
CA ASP A 95 2.17 -0.75 -15.39
C ASP A 95 2.67 0.66 -15.76
N GLN A 96 3.38 1.34 -14.85
CA GLN A 96 3.96 2.65 -15.11
C GLN A 96 5.02 2.58 -16.21
N ILE A 97 5.95 1.62 -16.11
CA ILE A 97 7.00 1.41 -17.11
C ILE A 97 6.39 1.13 -18.48
N LYS A 98 5.40 0.23 -18.55
CA LYS A 98 4.69 -0.09 -19.79
C LYS A 98 4.05 1.15 -20.43
N ARG A 99 3.41 2.01 -19.63
CA ARG A 99 2.81 3.26 -20.11
C ARG A 99 3.87 4.21 -20.68
N GLU A 100 5.04 4.30 -20.05
CA GLU A 100 6.14 5.13 -20.57
C GLU A 100 6.68 4.59 -21.89
N TYR A 101 6.88 3.27 -22.03
CA TYR A 101 7.25 2.65 -23.30
C TYR A 101 6.23 2.94 -24.42
N ASP A 102 4.93 2.81 -24.12
CA ASP A 102 3.88 3.10 -25.09
C ASP A 102 3.88 4.57 -25.53
N LYS A 103 4.17 5.52 -24.63
CA LYS A 103 4.31 6.95 -24.96
C LYS A 103 5.48 7.19 -25.89
N ILE A 104 6.64 6.57 -25.63
CA ILE A 104 7.85 6.70 -26.47
C ILE A 104 7.57 6.17 -27.88
N LYS A 105 6.96 4.98 -27.98
CA LYS A 105 6.60 4.37 -29.28
C LYS A 105 5.67 5.26 -30.10
N ARG A 106 4.69 5.91 -29.46
CA ARG A 106 3.76 6.85 -30.14
C ARG A 106 4.46 8.11 -30.64
N LYS A 107 5.45 8.64 -29.90
CA LYS A 107 6.24 9.80 -30.31
C LYS A 107 7.19 9.47 -31.46
N SER A 108 7.79 8.29 -31.46
CA SER A 108 8.70 7.85 -32.53
C SER A 108 8.00 7.57 -33.87
N ASN A 109 6.69 7.30 -33.86
CA ASN A 109 5.90 7.05 -35.07
C ASN A 109 5.22 8.31 -35.65
N ARG A 110 5.49 9.50 -35.09
CA ARG A 110 5.05 10.80 -35.62
C ARG A 110 6.26 11.53 -36.20
#